data_AF-A0A0A2EZW2-F1
#
_entry.id   AF-A0A0A2EZW2-F1
#
_cell.length_a   1.000
_cell.length_b   1.000
_cell.length_c   1.000
_cell.angle_alpha   90.00
_cell.angle_beta   90.00
_cell.angle_gamma   90.00
#
_symmetry.space_group_name_H-M   'P 1'
#
loop_
_entity.id
_entity.type
_entity.pdbx_description
1 polymer ?
#
loop_
_entity_poly.entity_id
_entity_poly.type
_entity_poly.pdbx_seq_one_letter_code
_entity_poly.pdbx_strand_id
1 'polypeptide(L)'
;MNEQLRKEIAGFFLQDSGDYLARFSGLFNEYGFTHIGNRSKLLVDILFSIECSLKALIFFESQDDEKKTYNRIKKCSHKIEKLLFQIQSVDADFINFKKFVNQISLDEYSICSRYSLEANICFRENGVLGNKYYSTIANPDWIKTLYEEAKKLKEYVGSKDVSFHVVDFSDIDINELLENQKRLSDIAK
;
A
#
# COMPACT_ATOMS: atom_id res chain seq x y z
N MET A 1 21.57 9.13 5.05
CA MET A 1 20.86 7.91 5.51
C MET A 1 21.64 6.70 5.01
N ASN A 2 21.69 5.59 5.78
CA ASN A 2 22.23 4.34 5.26
C ASN A 2 21.29 3.89 4.12
N GLU A 3 21.78 3.94 2.87
CA GLU A 3 21.00 3.63 1.69
C GLU A 3 20.50 2.19 1.70
N GLN A 4 21.31 1.26 2.22
CA GLN A 4 20.95 -0.15 2.35
C GLN A 4 19.80 -0.33 3.33
N LEU A 5 19.87 0.29 4.51
CA LEU A 5 18.80 0.24 5.51
C LEU A 5 17.50 0.86 4.99
N ARG A 6 17.57 1.96 4.23
CA ARG A 6 16.39 2.54 3.56
C ARG A 6 15.73 1.53 2.63
N LYS A 7 16.53 0.89 1.77
CA LYS A 7 16.04 -0.10 0.80
C LYS A 7 15.42 -1.30 1.51
N GLU A 8 16.05 -1.78 2.57
CA GLU A 8 15.52 -2.86 3.41
C GLU A 8 14.14 -2.50 3.99
N ILE A 9 14.00 -1.31 4.56
CA ILE A 9 12.71 -0.85 5.10
C ILE A 9 11.64 -0.72 4.01
N ALA A 10 11.99 -0.16 2.86
CA ALA A 10 11.09 -0.08 1.71
C ALA A 10 10.69 -1.48 1.20
N GLY A 11 11.62 -2.43 1.25
CA GLY A 11 11.43 -3.84 0.91
C GLY A 11 10.35 -4.51 1.75
N PHE A 12 10.31 -4.27 3.08
CA PHE A 12 9.21 -4.78 3.92
C PHE A 12 7.84 -4.31 3.44
N PHE A 13 7.70 -3.02 3.13
CA PHE A 13 6.43 -2.49 2.61
C PHE A 13 6.10 -3.04 1.21
N LEU A 14 7.07 -3.20 0.32
CA LEU A 14 6.84 -3.78 -1.00
C LEU A 14 6.43 -5.26 -0.94
N GLN A 15 7.01 -6.01 -0.01
CA GLN A 15 6.63 -7.39 0.25
C GLN A 15 5.18 -7.45 0.73
N ASP A 16 4.83 -6.68 1.76
CA ASP A 16 3.45 -6.60 2.27
C ASP A 16 2.46 -6.22 1.16
N SER A 17 2.82 -5.25 0.32
CA SER A 17 2.00 -4.87 -0.84
C SER A 17 1.74 -6.05 -1.77
N GLY A 18 2.75 -6.88 -2.04
CA GLY A 18 2.61 -8.09 -2.84
C GLY A 18 1.70 -9.12 -2.19
N ASP A 19 1.86 -9.33 -0.89
CA ASP A 19 1.09 -10.32 -0.14
C ASP A 19 -0.41 -9.96 -0.12
N TYR A 20 -0.74 -8.67 0.03
CA TYR A 20 -2.14 -8.21 -0.08
C TYR A 20 -2.71 -8.42 -1.49
N LEU A 21 -1.96 -8.12 -2.55
CA LEU A 21 -2.40 -8.36 -3.94
C LEU A 21 -2.56 -9.86 -4.25
N ALA A 22 -1.66 -10.70 -3.74
CA ALA A 22 -1.74 -12.14 -3.88
C ALA A 22 -2.98 -12.70 -3.18
N ARG A 23 -3.27 -12.22 -1.96
CA ARG A 23 -4.48 -12.58 -1.21
C ARG A 23 -5.74 -12.18 -1.97
N PHE A 24 -5.81 -10.95 -2.49
CA PHE A 24 -6.91 -10.52 -3.34
C PHE A 24 -7.11 -11.46 -4.53
N SER A 25 -6.03 -11.74 -5.29
CA SER A 25 -6.10 -12.55 -6.50
C SER A 25 -6.56 -13.99 -6.24
N GLY A 26 -6.07 -14.62 -5.17
CA GLY A 26 -6.50 -15.97 -4.79
C GLY A 26 -7.97 -16.00 -4.41
N LEU A 27 -8.38 -15.08 -3.54
CA LEU A 27 -9.74 -15.02 -3.04
C LEU A 27 -10.75 -14.67 -4.15
N PHE A 28 -10.48 -13.62 -4.93
CA PHE A 28 -11.43 -13.05 -5.90
C PHE A 28 -11.86 -14.07 -6.96
N ASN A 29 -10.95 -14.94 -7.38
CA ASN A 29 -11.19 -15.94 -8.43
C ASN A 29 -11.87 -17.21 -7.91
N GLU A 30 -11.75 -17.54 -6.63
CA GLU A 30 -12.13 -18.86 -6.09
C GLU A 30 -13.54 -18.90 -5.49
N TYR A 31 -14.04 -17.79 -4.91
CA TYR A 31 -15.21 -17.86 -4.01
C TYR A 31 -16.47 -17.11 -4.46
N GLY A 32 -16.49 -16.52 -5.66
CA GLY A 32 -17.67 -15.83 -6.20
C GLY A 32 -18.35 -14.93 -5.15
N PHE A 33 -17.60 -13.99 -4.56
CA PHE A 33 -18.04 -13.28 -3.36
C PHE A 33 -19.36 -12.54 -3.58
N THR A 34 -20.42 -12.98 -2.91
CA THR A 34 -21.73 -12.30 -2.91
C THR A 34 -21.94 -11.46 -1.64
N HIS A 35 -21.31 -11.85 -0.53
CA HIS A 35 -21.50 -11.17 0.75
C HIS A 35 -20.71 -9.86 0.84
N ILE A 36 -21.39 -8.78 1.27
CA ILE A 36 -20.81 -7.44 1.46
C ILE A 36 -19.54 -7.45 2.32
N GLY A 37 -19.53 -8.26 3.37
CA GLY A 37 -18.38 -8.35 4.27
C GLY A 37 -17.13 -8.87 3.55
N ASN A 38 -17.26 -9.88 2.68
CA ASN A 38 -16.10 -10.42 1.97
C ASN A 38 -15.60 -9.45 0.89
N ARG A 39 -16.55 -8.83 0.16
CA ARG A 39 -16.23 -7.78 -0.83
C ARG A 39 -15.50 -6.59 -0.20
N SER A 40 -15.90 -6.18 1.01
CA SER A 40 -15.21 -5.11 1.72
C SER A 40 -13.80 -5.52 2.16
N LYS A 41 -13.57 -6.79 2.55
CA LYS A 41 -12.21 -7.27 2.87
C LYS A 41 -11.28 -7.27 1.65
N LEU A 42 -11.79 -7.67 0.49
CA LEU A 42 -11.02 -7.57 -0.75
C LEU A 42 -10.63 -6.12 -1.07
N LEU A 43 -11.53 -5.17 -0.85
CA LEU A 43 -11.19 -3.75 -1.00
C LEU A 43 -10.10 -3.34 0.00
N VAL A 44 -10.16 -3.79 1.25
CA VAL A 44 -9.10 -3.53 2.25
C VAL A 44 -7.75 -4.04 1.77
N ASP A 45 -7.68 -5.23 1.18
CA ASP A 45 -6.43 -5.79 0.65
C ASP A 45 -5.82 -4.86 -0.41
N ILE A 46 -6.63 -4.39 -1.36
CA ILE A 46 -6.14 -3.47 -2.38
C ILE A 46 -5.69 -2.13 -1.77
N LEU A 47 -6.47 -1.56 -0.85
CA LEU A 47 -6.13 -0.30 -0.18
C LEU A 47 -4.81 -0.40 0.60
N PHE A 48 -4.58 -1.53 1.29
CA PHE A 48 -3.34 -1.77 2.02
C PHE A 48 -2.16 -1.98 1.07
N SER A 49 -2.36 -2.65 -0.07
CA SER A 49 -1.32 -2.72 -1.11
C SER A 49 -0.92 -1.34 -1.61
N ILE A 50 -1.89 -0.47 -1.90
CA ILE A 50 -1.63 0.92 -2.28
C ILE A 50 -0.87 1.65 -1.17
N GLU A 51 -1.37 1.59 0.07
CA GLU A 51 -0.75 2.23 1.23
C GLU A 51 0.71 1.80 1.39
N CYS A 52 0.99 0.50 1.36
CA CYS A 52 2.34 -0.03 1.50
C CYS A 52 3.24 0.40 0.34
N SER A 53 2.75 0.35 -0.90
CA SER A 53 3.53 0.80 -2.06
C SER A 53 3.90 2.29 -1.98
N LEU A 54 2.97 3.14 -1.53
CA LEU A 54 3.24 4.57 -1.32
C LEU A 54 4.25 4.80 -0.19
N LYS A 55 4.16 4.04 0.91
CA LYS A 55 5.14 4.12 2.01
C LYS A 55 6.54 3.73 1.54
N ALA A 56 6.66 2.65 0.76
CA ALA A 56 7.92 2.24 0.15
C ALA A 56 8.50 3.36 -0.73
N LEU A 57 7.67 3.98 -1.58
CA LEU A 57 8.10 5.08 -2.43
C LEU A 57 8.58 6.30 -1.62
N ILE A 58 7.88 6.65 -0.55
CA ILE A 58 8.32 7.73 0.35
C ILE A 58 9.68 7.40 0.96
N PHE A 59 9.94 6.14 1.33
CA PHE A 59 11.28 5.74 1.78
C PHE A 59 12.32 5.92 0.68
N PHE A 60 12.07 5.40 -0.54
CA PHE A 60 13.00 5.54 -1.66
C PHE A 60 13.33 7.01 -2.00
N GLU A 61 12.35 7.91 -1.97
CA GLU A 61 12.55 9.33 -2.26
C GLU A 61 13.16 10.13 -1.10
N SER A 62 13.07 9.61 0.14
CA SER A 62 13.46 10.38 1.33
C SER A 62 14.97 10.65 1.39
N GLN A 63 15.30 11.90 1.71
CA GLN A 63 16.65 12.34 2.06
C GLN A 63 16.90 12.39 3.57
N ASP A 64 15.84 12.24 4.38
CA ASP A 64 15.93 12.17 5.83
C ASP A 64 16.45 10.81 6.29
N ASP A 65 16.83 10.68 7.56
CA ASP A 65 17.06 9.37 8.19
C ASP A 65 15.77 8.54 8.28
N GLU A 66 15.92 7.24 8.50
CA GLU A 66 14.84 6.27 8.56
C GLU A 66 13.81 6.60 9.65
N LYS A 67 14.24 7.11 10.81
CA LYS A 67 13.35 7.43 11.93
C LYS A 67 12.50 8.65 11.63
N LYS A 68 13.08 9.71 11.06
CA LYS A 68 12.34 10.90 10.60
C LYS A 68 11.38 10.53 9.47
N THR A 69 11.83 9.74 8.50
CA THR A 69 11.01 9.26 7.38
C THR A 69 9.83 8.44 7.89
N TYR A 70 10.07 7.48 8.78
CA TYR A 70 9.04 6.66 9.42
C TYR A 70 8.04 7.52 10.20
N ASN A 71 8.52 8.48 10.98
CA ASN A 71 7.64 9.38 11.74
C ASN A 71 6.77 10.27 10.83
N ARG A 72 7.30 10.72 9.69
CA ARG A 72 6.52 11.45 8.65
C ARG A 72 5.42 10.56 8.08
N ILE A 73 5.76 9.33 7.71
CA ILE A 73 4.78 8.33 7.23
C ILE A 73 3.73 8.04 8.30
N LYS A 74 4.14 7.82 9.56
CA LYS A 74 3.23 7.55 10.69
C LYS A 74 2.21 8.67 10.89
N LYS A 75 2.59 9.93 10.70
CA LYS A 75 1.68 11.09 10.75
C LYS A 75 0.64 11.11 9.61
N CYS A 76 0.91 10.43 8.50
CA CYS A 76 -0.06 10.22 7.43
C CYS A 76 -1.16 9.22 7.84
N SER A 77 -0.94 8.44 8.90
CA SER A 77 -1.83 7.35 9.30
C SER A 77 -2.05 6.40 8.12
N HIS A 78 -3.28 5.93 7.91
CA HIS A 78 -3.69 5.06 6.80
C HIS A 78 -4.35 5.86 5.65
N LYS A 79 -4.06 7.16 5.55
CA LYS A 79 -4.69 8.04 4.54
C LYS A 79 -3.84 8.10 3.29
N ILE A 80 -4.36 7.56 2.20
CA ILE A 80 -3.74 7.53 0.87
C ILE A 80 -3.49 8.95 0.38
N GLU A 81 -4.43 9.87 0.56
CA GLU A 81 -4.27 11.27 0.13
C GLU A 81 -3.08 11.95 0.84
N LYS A 82 -2.92 11.69 2.14
CA LYS A 82 -1.79 12.22 2.91
C LYS A 82 -0.45 11.65 2.43
N LEU A 83 -0.41 10.36 2.11
CA LEU A 83 0.79 9.70 1.56
C LEU A 83 1.14 10.27 0.18
N LEU A 84 0.15 10.44 -0.70
CA LEU A 84 0.32 11.06 -2.03
C LEU A 84 0.86 12.49 -1.97
N PHE A 85 0.58 13.22 -0.90
CA PHE A 85 1.10 14.57 -0.68
C PHE A 85 2.59 14.57 -0.25
N GLN A 86 3.11 13.46 0.28
CA GLN A 86 4.52 13.35 0.66
C GLN A 86 5.44 13.02 -0.52
N ILE A 87 4.88 12.56 -1.64
CA ILE A 87 5.63 12.06 -2.80
C ILE A 87 5.79 13.17 -3.84
N GLN A 88 7.01 13.35 -4.32
CA GLN A 88 7.37 14.40 -5.27
C GLN A 88 7.66 13.88 -6.68
N SER A 89 7.59 12.55 -6.90
CA SER A 89 7.81 11.98 -8.24
C SER A 89 6.97 12.67 -9.33
N VAL A 90 7.66 12.96 -10.42
CA VAL A 90 7.12 13.50 -11.68
C VAL A 90 7.05 12.44 -12.78
N ASP A 91 7.28 11.18 -12.44
CA ASP A 91 7.22 10.07 -13.40
C ASP A 91 5.78 9.92 -13.92
N ALA A 92 5.66 9.66 -15.23
CA ALA A 92 4.37 9.58 -15.90
C ALA A 92 3.44 8.53 -15.27
N ASP A 93 3.98 7.36 -14.92
CA ASP A 93 3.23 6.27 -14.30
C ASP A 93 2.66 6.68 -12.94
N PHE A 94 3.46 7.34 -12.10
CA PHE A 94 3.00 7.84 -10.81
C PHE A 94 1.97 8.97 -10.94
N ILE A 95 2.18 9.91 -11.87
CA ILE A 95 1.22 10.98 -12.16
C ILE A 95 -0.12 10.40 -12.62
N ASN A 96 -0.10 9.38 -13.47
CA ASN A 96 -1.31 8.71 -13.95
C ASN A 96 -2.04 8.00 -12.80
N PHE A 97 -1.32 7.26 -11.96
CA PHE A 97 -1.89 6.66 -10.75
C PHE A 97 -2.52 7.71 -9.82
N LYS A 98 -1.81 8.82 -9.56
CA LYS A 98 -2.31 9.90 -8.71
C LYS A 98 -3.59 10.53 -9.28
N LYS A 99 -3.68 10.72 -10.60
CA LYS A 99 -4.91 11.20 -11.26
C LYS A 99 -6.07 10.21 -11.09
N PHE A 100 -5.80 8.91 -11.25
CA PHE A 100 -6.80 7.86 -11.04
C PHE A 100 -7.35 7.87 -9.61
N VAL A 101 -6.48 7.87 -8.59
CA VAL A 101 -6.91 7.86 -7.18
C VAL A 101 -7.71 9.10 -6.81
N ASN A 102 -7.32 10.27 -7.32
CA ASN A 102 -8.03 11.53 -7.07
C ASN A 102 -9.47 11.56 -7.61
N GLN A 103 -9.83 10.65 -8.52
CA GLN A 103 -11.20 10.54 -9.05
C GLN A 103 -12.13 9.67 -8.17
N ILE A 104 -11.56 8.84 -7.29
CA ILE A 104 -12.30 7.74 -6.61
C ILE A 104 -12.43 7.98 -5.09
N SER A 105 -11.68 8.93 -4.52
CA SER A 105 -11.69 9.26 -3.08
C SER A 105 -11.52 8.02 -2.20
N LEU A 106 -10.41 7.29 -2.40
CA LEU A 106 -10.14 6.00 -1.74
C LEU A 106 -10.16 6.06 -0.19
N ASP A 107 -9.85 7.22 0.39
CA ASP A 107 -9.83 7.40 1.85
C ASP A 107 -11.21 7.20 2.50
N GLU A 108 -12.31 7.40 1.77
CA GLU A 108 -13.67 7.14 2.26
C GLU A 108 -13.89 5.66 2.62
N TYR A 109 -13.18 4.76 1.93
CA TYR A 109 -13.39 3.32 2.06
C TYR A 109 -12.46 2.67 3.09
N SER A 110 -11.35 3.32 3.46
CA SER A 110 -10.30 2.75 4.32
C SER A 110 -10.82 2.34 5.71
N ILE A 111 -11.65 3.18 6.33
CA ILE A 111 -12.24 2.90 7.64
C ILE A 111 -13.43 1.97 7.48
N CYS A 112 -14.31 2.26 6.52
CA CYS A 112 -15.61 1.62 6.43
C CYS A 112 -15.54 0.17 5.92
N SER A 113 -14.43 -0.23 5.30
CA SER A 113 -14.28 -1.59 4.74
C SER A 113 -13.66 -2.59 5.72
N ARG A 114 -13.10 -2.13 6.85
CA ARG A 114 -12.36 -2.96 7.83
C ARG A 114 -13.24 -3.86 8.67
N TYR A 115 -14.47 -3.47 8.95
CA TYR A 115 -15.39 -4.22 9.81
C TYR A 115 -16.71 -4.42 9.07
N SER A 116 -17.31 -5.60 9.20
CA SER A 116 -18.50 -5.95 8.43
C SER A 116 -19.72 -5.11 8.79
N LEU A 117 -19.81 -4.62 10.02
CA LEU A 117 -20.86 -3.70 10.45
C LEU A 117 -20.71 -2.35 9.74
N GLU A 118 -19.52 -1.77 9.78
CA GLU A 118 -19.20 -0.50 9.15
C GLU A 118 -19.35 -0.58 7.63
N ALA A 119 -19.01 -1.72 7.03
CA ALA A 119 -19.25 -1.94 5.61
C ALA A 119 -20.75 -1.93 5.30
N ASN A 120 -21.56 -2.62 6.13
CA ASN A 120 -23.02 -2.58 5.99
C ASN A 120 -23.58 -1.16 6.13
N ILE A 121 -23.04 -0.32 7.01
CA ILE A 121 -23.45 1.08 7.16
C ILE A 121 -23.02 1.91 5.94
N CYS A 122 -21.78 1.72 5.48
CA CYS A 122 -21.15 2.52 4.42
C CYS A 122 -21.78 2.34 3.04
N PHE A 123 -22.19 1.11 2.73
CA PHE A 123 -22.67 0.72 1.40
C PHE A 123 -24.19 0.62 1.31
N ARG A 124 -24.91 0.94 2.40
CA ARG A 124 -26.38 1.03 2.39
C ARG A 124 -26.84 2.47 2.26
N GLU A 125 -27.79 2.68 1.37
CA GLU A 125 -28.46 3.95 1.13
C GLU A 125 -29.93 3.74 1.47
N ASN A 126 -30.47 4.52 2.41
CA ASN A 126 -31.85 4.36 2.90
C ASN A 126 -32.20 2.92 3.36
N GLY A 127 -31.24 2.24 4.00
CA GLY A 127 -31.41 0.89 4.57
C GLY A 127 -31.20 -0.27 3.59
N VAL A 128 -31.08 0.00 2.28
CA VAL A 128 -30.87 -1.02 1.24
C VAL A 128 -29.49 -0.88 0.61
N LEU A 129 -28.99 -1.95 -0.03
CA LEU A 129 -27.77 -1.84 -0.83
C LEU A 129 -28.05 -0.92 -2.01
N GLY A 130 -27.28 0.15 -2.12
CA GLY A 130 -27.55 1.26 -3.03
C GLY A 130 -26.53 1.40 -4.15
N ASN A 131 -26.55 2.56 -4.80
CA ASN A 131 -25.67 2.86 -5.93
C ASN A 131 -24.20 2.74 -5.54
N LYS A 132 -23.78 3.25 -4.36
CA LYS A 132 -22.40 3.13 -3.87
C LYS A 132 -21.94 1.67 -3.82
N TYR A 133 -22.78 0.74 -3.36
CA TYR A 133 -22.45 -0.69 -3.35
C TYR A 133 -22.28 -1.24 -4.77
N TYR A 134 -23.32 -1.08 -5.59
CA TYR A 134 -23.41 -1.69 -6.93
C TYR A 134 -22.44 -1.10 -7.95
N SER A 135 -22.02 0.14 -7.79
CA SER A 135 -21.02 0.79 -8.65
C SER A 135 -19.57 0.53 -8.22
N THR A 136 -19.32 -0.01 -7.02
CA THR A 136 -17.96 -0.20 -6.46
C THR A 136 -17.64 -1.65 -6.12
N ILE A 137 -17.63 -2.04 -4.84
CA ILE A 137 -17.19 -3.35 -4.35
C ILE A 137 -18.02 -4.52 -4.87
N ALA A 138 -19.22 -4.23 -5.38
CA ALA A 138 -20.07 -5.22 -6.03
C ALA A 138 -19.89 -5.30 -7.55
N ASN A 139 -19.24 -4.31 -8.15
CA ASN A 139 -18.92 -4.24 -9.56
C ASN A 139 -17.56 -4.92 -9.79
N PRO A 140 -17.53 -6.09 -10.47
CA PRO A 140 -16.30 -6.81 -10.73
C PRO A 140 -15.28 -5.98 -11.53
N ASP A 141 -15.75 -5.14 -12.46
CA ASP A 141 -14.85 -4.34 -13.30
C ASP A 141 -14.20 -3.24 -12.47
N TRP A 142 -14.97 -2.55 -11.63
CA TRP A 142 -14.44 -1.50 -10.75
C TRP A 142 -13.35 -2.02 -9.82
N ILE A 143 -13.60 -3.14 -9.12
CA ILE A 143 -12.65 -3.69 -8.16
C ILE A 143 -11.41 -4.28 -8.85
N LYS A 144 -11.57 -4.88 -10.04
CA LYS A 144 -10.45 -5.32 -10.87
C LYS A 144 -9.61 -4.16 -11.36
N THR A 145 -10.22 -3.06 -11.83
CA THR A 145 -9.48 -1.86 -12.24
C THR A 145 -8.65 -1.31 -11.07
N LEU A 146 -9.24 -1.24 -9.87
CA LEU A 146 -8.52 -0.79 -8.68
C LEU A 146 -7.35 -1.73 -8.33
N TYR A 147 -7.54 -3.05 -8.45
CA TYR A 147 -6.48 -4.05 -8.27
C TYR A 147 -5.34 -3.87 -9.29
N GLU A 148 -5.65 -3.70 -10.57
CA GLU A 148 -4.63 -3.52 -11.62
C GLU A 148 -3.84 -2.22 -11.41
N GLU A 149 -4.48 -1.12 -11.00
CA GLU A 149 -3.77 0.12 -10.68
C GLU A 149 -2.87 -0.03 -9.43
N ALA A 150 -3.31 -0.77 -8.41
CA ALA A 150 -2.48 -1.08 -7.25
C ALA A 150 -1.27 -1.96 -7.63
N LYS A 151 -1.47 -2.94 -8.51
CA LYS A 151 -0.40 -3.79 -9.05
C LYS A 151 0.62 -2.99 -9.85
N LYS A 152 0.17 -2.14 -10.78
CA LYS A 152 1.05 -1.23 -11.54
C LYS A 152 1.84 -0.31 -10.63
N LEU A 153 1.21 0.26 -9.59
CA LEU A 153 1.91 1.07 -8.59
C LEU A 153 3.01 0.27 -7.91
N LYS A 154 2.72 -0.95 -7.43
CA LYS A 154 3.73 -1.82 -6.80
C LYS A 154 4.89 -2.10 -7.75
N GLU A 155 4.61 -2.44 -9.01
CA GLU A 155 5.63 -2.71 -10.03
C GLU A 155 6.50 -1.47 -10.30
N TYR A 156 5.87 -0.30 -10.45
CA TYR A 156 6.55 0.97 -10.59
C TYR A 156 7.47 1.27 -9.39
N VAL A 157 6.97 1.12 -8.15
CA VAL A 157 7.77 1.39 -6.94
C VAL A 157 8.90 0.36 -6.80
N GLY A 158 8.64 -0.91 -7.09
CA GLY A 158 9.65 -1.96 -7.10
C GLY A 158 10.74 -1.71 -8.14
N SER A 159 10.40 -1.11 -9.29
CA SER A 159 11.39 -0.74 -10.30
C SER A 159 12.37 0.36 -9.86
N LYS A 160 12.09 1.06 -8.74
CA LYS A 160 13.03 2.05 -8.17
C LYS A 160 14.15 1.38 -7.36
N ASP A 161 13.98 0.11 -6.99
CA ASP A 161 15.00 -0.69 -6.32
C ASP A 161 15.85 -1.47 -7.36
N VAL A 162 16.73 -0.76 -8.07
CA VAL A 162 17.48 -1.33 -9.22
C VAL A 162 18.82 -1.97 -8.81
N SER A 163 19.19 -1.96 -7.54
CA SER A 163 20.52 -2.43 -7.14
C SER A 163 20.51 -3.89 -6.67
N PHE A 164 20.56 -4.83 -7.63
CA PHE A 164 21.01 -6.18 -7.32
C PHE A 164 22.51 -6.15 -7.07
N HIS A 165 22.92 -6.36 -5.82
CA HIS A 165 24.31 -6.58 -5.46
C HIS A 165 24.48 -8.02 -5.02
N VAL A 166 25.33 -8.77 -5.72
CA VAL A 166 25.84 -10.04 -5.21
C VAL A 166 26.77 -9.67 -4.05
N VAL A 167 26.44 -10.14 -2.85
CA VAL A 167 27.25 -9.95 -1.64
C VAL A 167 27.95 -11.26 -1.36
N ASP A 168 29.27 -11.28 -1.41
CA ASP A 168 30.03 -12.44 -0.94
C ASP A 168 29.96 -12.53 0.59
N PHE A 169 29.99 -13.74 1.15
CA PHE A 169 29.94 -13.92 2.60
C PHE A 169 31.07 -13.17 3.33
N SER A 170 32.20 -12.94 2.68
CA SER A 170 33.33 -12.17 3.20
C SER A 170 33.06 -10.67 3.31
N ASP A 171 32.09 -10.16 2.56
CA ASP A 171 31.76 -8.73 2.50
C ASP A 171 30.67 -8.35 3.53
N ILE A 172 30.16 -9.35 4.27
CA ILE A 172 29.16 -9.13 5.32
C ILE A 172 29.83 -8.55 6.56
N ASP A 173 29.60 -7.26 6.81
CA ASP A 173 29.95 -6.63 8.08
C ASP A 173 28.88 -6.92 9.15
N ILE A 174 29.20 -7.83 10.07
CA ILE A 174 28.33 -8.20 11.20
C ILE A 174 28.02 -6.99 12.09
N ASN A 175 28.96 -6.05 12.27
CA ASN A 175 28.72 -4.88 13.11
C ASN A 175 27.71 -3.93 12.45
N GLU A 176 27.78 -3.77 11.13
CA GLU A 176 26.79 -2.99 10.37
C GLU A 176 25.39 -3.61 10.50
N LEU A 177 25.29 -4.95 10.36
CA LEU A 177 24.01 -5.66 10.52
C LEU A 177 23.41 -5.45 11.92
N LEU A 178 24.23 -5.55 12.97
CA LEU A 178 23.80 -5.33 14.35
C LEU A 178 23.37 -3.88 14.59
N GLU A 179 24.05 -2.91 13.97
CA GLU A 179 23.66 -1.49 14.03
C GLU A 179 22.34 -1.24 13.31
N ASN A 180 22.19 -1.73 12.08
CA ASN A 180 20.96 -1.61 11.30
C ASN A 180 19.78 -2.23 12.04
N GLN A 181 19.94 -3.41 12.65
CA GLN A 181 18.90 -4.04 13.46
C GLN A 181 18.51 -3.22 14.69
N LYS A 182 19.48 -2.58 15.37
CA LYS A 182 19.17 -1.66 16.50
C LYS A 182 18.35 -0.47 16.02
N ARG A 183 18.75 0.14 14.90
CA ARG A 183 18.05 1.30 14.30
C ARG A 183 16.63 0.94 13.86
N LEU A 184 16.44 -0.23 13.23
CA LEU A 184 15.11 -0.78 12.93
C LEU A 184 14.26 -0.95 14.18
N SER A 185 14.83 -1.55 15.23
CA SER A 185 14.12 -1.77 16.50
C SER A 185 13.73 -0.47 17.21
N ASP A 186 14.47 0.62 16.97
CA ASP A 186 14.25 1.93 17.57
C ASP A 186 13.42 2.88 16.68
N ILE A 187 13.04 2.45 15.46
CA ILE A 187 12.35 3.31 14.48
C ILE A 187 10.96 3.72 14.96
N ALA A 188 10.29 2.84 15.71
CA ALA A 188 8.92 3.01 16.20
C ALA A 188 8.83 3.42 17.67
N LYS A 189 9.96 3.45 18.39
CA LYS A 189 10.07 3.94 19.78
C LYS A 189 10.14 5.46 19.81
#